data_AF-A0A1K0JDJ4-F1
#
_entry.id   AF-A0A1K0JDJ4-F1
#
_cell.length_a   1.000
_cell.length_b   1.000
_cell.length_c   1.000
_cell.angle_alpha   90.00
_cell.angle_beta   90.00
_cell.angle_gamma   90.00
#
_symmetry.space_group_name_H-M   'P 1'
#
loop_
_entity.id
_entity.type
_entity.pdbx_description
1 polymer ?
#
loop_
_entity_poly.entity_id
_entity_poly.type
_entity_poly.pdbx_seq_one_letter_code
_entity_poly.pdbx_strand_id
1 'polypeptide(L)'
;MAAVAGGDAATALVLTMTYLQHRAIARADSHWPQTVRDQVFASAVQDGALINALRVEPELGSPARGGLPATVATRVADGWRISGRKLYSTGIPALRWLAVWARTDEPQPRVGVFLVPGPAAGIAGVRIVENWNHLGLRASGSHETVLDNVWIPPDHAVDIRPPSAWAPAGASQADIDANADQQAWMIVLLGSLYDALARAAAAWIGDFVRERAPGSLGAPLATLPRVQEAIGEIAALLRTNQVLLDDAAARTDAGAAPTPADSGLLKYTVTGNAVRAVELALQFSGNHGLSRNNPLERHYRDVLCSRIHTPQNDSILVAAGRAQLGV
;
A
#
# COMPACT_ATOMS: atom_id res chain seq x y z
N MET A 1 2.35 6.50 11.23
CA MET A 1 2.17 6.62 9.77
C MET A 1 1.80 8.05 9.35
N ALA A 2 0.70 8.61 9.86
CA ALA A 2 0.22 9.94 9.50
C ALA A 2 1.28 11.07 9.56
N ALA A 3 2.12 11.08 10.61
CA ALA A 3 3.20 12.07 10.75
C ALA A 3 4.20 12.04 9.58
N VAL A 4 4.62 10.85 9.13
CA VAL A 4 5.53 10.71 7.98
C VAL A 4 4.82 11.12 6.69
N ALA A 5 3.57 10.70 6.51
CA ALA A 5 2.78 10.99 5.31
C ALA A 5 2.50 12.49 5.12
N GLY A 6 2.34 13.24 6.22
CA GLY A 6 2.22 14.70 6.16
C GLY A 6 3.47 15.40 5.61
N GLY A 7 4.65 14.80 5.79
CA GLY A 7 5.90 15.27 5.20
C GLY A 7 6.10 14.78 3.77
N ASP A 8 6.09 13.46 3.57
CA ASP A 8 6.28 12.80 2.27
C ASP A 8 5.48 11.49 2.17
N ALA A 9 4.50 11.46 1.26
CA ALA A 9 3.63 10.30 1.08
C ALA A 9 4.35 9.09 0.45
N ALA A 10 5.34 9.33 -0.40
CA ALA A 10 6.12 8.26 -1.02
C ALA A 10 6.92 7.48 0.04
N THR A 11 7.59 8.17 0.95
CA THR A 11 8.31 7.60 2.10
C THR A 11 7.34 6.85 3.02
N ALA A 12 6.20 7.48 3.34
CA ALA A 12 5.17 6.83 4.14
C ALA A 12 4.65 5.54 3.48
N LEU A 13 4.53 5.50 2.14
CA LEU A 13 4.12 4.30 1.42
C LEU A 13 5.16 3.18 1.55
N VAL A 14 6.45 3.49 1.38
CA VAL A 14 7.53 2.50 1.54
C VAL A 14 7.54 1.90 2.95
N LEU A 15 7.36 2.74 3.98
CA LEU A 15 7.22 2.28 5.36
C LEU A 15 5.94 1.46 5.57
N THR A 16 4.82 1.86 4.97
CA THR A 16 3.56 1.11 5.05
C THR A 16 3.74 -0.31 4.50
N MET A 17 4.38 -0.45 3.34
CA MET A 17 4.67 -1.77 2.77
C MET A 17 5.54 -2.62 3.72
N THR A 18 6.55 -2.00 4.32
CA THR A 18 7.43 -2.66 5.29
C THR A 18 6.69 -3.11 6.54
N TYR A 19 5.84 -2.27 7.13
CA TYR A 19 5.06 -2.61 8.32
C TYR A 19 4.05 -3.71 8.05
N LEU A 20 3.44 -3.73 6.86
CA LEU A 20 2.52 -4.80 6.47
C LEU A 20 3.22 -6.15 6.34
N GLN A 21 4.47 -6.19 5.86
CA GLN A 21 5.25 -7.44 5.84
C GLN A 21 5.61 -7.86 7.26
N HIS A 22 6.10 -6.96 8.10
CA HIS A 22 6.42 -7.29 9.49
C HIS A 22 5.19 -7.78 10.27
N ARG A 23 4.02 -7.16 10.09
CA ARG A 23 2.79 -7.62 10.73
C ARG A 23 2.43 -9.04 10.30
N ALA A 24 2.42 -9.32 9.00
CA ALA A 24 2.12 -10.65 8.47
C ALA A 24 3.11 -11.72 8.99
N ILE A 25 4.40 -11.39 9.02
CA ILE A 25 5.46 -12.29 9.48
C ILE A 25 5.43 -12.47 11.01
N ALA A 26 4.98 -11.48 11.78
CA ALA A 26 4.97 -11.53 13.26
C ALA A 26 3.87 -12.43 13.85
N ARG A 27 2.87 -12.82 13.06
CA ARG A 27 1.79 -13.68 13.54
C ARG A 27 2.32 -15.04 14.01
N ALA A 28 1.68 -15.62 15.02
CA ALA A 28 2.08 -16.92 15.57
C ALA A 28 1.82 -18.08 14.59
N ASP A 29 0.84 -17.91 13.69
CA ASP A 29 0.45 -18.88 12.66
C ASP A 29 1.19 -18.66 11.32
N SER A 30 2.23 -17.82 11.30
CA SER A 30 3.03 -17.60 10.09
C SER A 30 3.72 -18.90 9.64
N HIS A 31 3.65 -19.19 8.34
CA HIS A 31 4.34 -20.34 7.73
C HIS A 31 5.86 -20.15 7.57
N TRP A 32 6.37 -18.92 7.78
CA TRP A 32 7.77 -18.61 7.57
C TRP A 32 8.66 -19.35 8.58
N PRO A 33 9.79 -19.95 8.17
CA PRO A 33 10.73 -20.56 9.09
C PRO A 33 11.22 -19.54 10.14
N GLN A 34 11.23 -19.93 11.42
CA GLN A 34 11.58 -19.03 12.53
C GLN A 34 12.93 -18.33 12.32
N THR A 35 13.94 -19.06 11.85
CA THR A 35 15.28 -18.54 11.57
C THR A 35 15.26 -17.40 10.54
N VAL A 36 14.41 -17.51 9.51
CA VAL A 36 14.27 -16.48 8.47
C VAL A 36 13.50 -15.27 9.00
N ARG A 37 12.47 -15.49 9.83
CA ARG A 37 11.73 -14.41 10.50
C ARG A 37 12.68 -13.58 11.37
N ASP A 38 13.49 -14.25 12.18
CA ASP A 38 14.45 -13.61 13.08
C ASP A 38 15.48 -12.78 12.31
N GLN A 39 15.96 -13.25 11.15
CA GLN A 39 16.86 -12.49 10.28
C GLN A 39 16.22 -11.19 9.76
N VAL A 40 14.96 -11.27 9.28
CA VAL A 40 14.23 -10.09 8.80
C VAL A 40 14.05 -9.09 9.93
N PHE A 41 13.57 -9.52 11.10
CA PHE A 41 13.37 -8.65 12.26
C PHE A 41 14.68 -8.05 12.78
N ALA A 42 15.75 -8.86 12.89
CA ALA A 42 17.05 -8.38 13.34
C ALA A 42 17.59 -7.29 12.41
N SER A 43 17.55 -7.50 11.10
CA SER A 43 18.01 -6.50 10.12
C SER A 43 17.16 -5.22 10.16
N ALA A 44 15.85 -5.32 10.42
CA ALA A 44 14.99 -4.15 10.55
C ALA A 44 15.35 -3.30 11.78
N VAL A 45 15.64 -3.94 12.91
CA VAL A 45 15.99 -3.25 14.16
C VAL A 45 17.42 -2.70 14.13
N GLN A 46 18.37 -3.46 13.59
CA GLN A 46 19.79 -3.12 13.61
C GLN A 46 20.18 -2.13 12.51
N ASP A 47 19.66 -2.34 11.30
CA ASP A 47 20.11 -1.63 10.11
C ASP A 47 19.03 -0.74 9.49
N GLY A 48 17.81 -0.73 10.06
CA GLY A 48 16.66 -0.09 9.42
C GLY A 48 16.23 -0.76 8.12
N ALA A 49 16.52 -2.06 7.97
CA ALA A 49 16.25 -2.82 6.75
C ALA A 49 14.76 -2.79 6.34
N LEU A 50 14.52 -2.55 5.05
CA LEU A 50 13.19 -2.52 4.46
C LEU A 50 12.84 -3.82 3.74
N ILE A 51 11.56 -4.18 3.77
CA ILE A 51 11.00 -5.35 3.08
C ILE A 51 9.72 -4.96 2.33
N ASN A 52 9.51 -5.53 1.14
CA ASN A 52 8.25 -5.39 0.42
C ASN A 52 7.90 -6.67 -0.37
N ALA A 53 6.61 -6.86 -0.63
CA ALA A 53 6.09 -7.93 -1.46
C ALA A 53 6.10 -7.53 -2.94
N LEU A 54 6.73 -8.37 -3.78
CA LEU A 54 6.78 -8.21 -5.23
C LEU A 54 5.84 -9.21 -5.87
N ARG A 55 4.63 -8.74 -6.23
CA ARG A 55 3.55 -9.61 -6.72
C ARG A 55 3.18 -9.39 -8.18
N VAL A 56 3.10 -8.15 -8.64
CA VAL A 56 2.58 -7.79 -9.96
C VAL A 56 3.57 -8.16 -11.07
N GLU A 57 3.07 -8.69 -12.18
CA GLU A 57 3.85 -9.03 -13.37
C GLU A 57 3.27 -8.39 -14.64
N PRO A 58 4.06 -8.24 -15.72
CA PRO A 58 3.60 -7.61 -16.97
C PRO A 58 2.33 -8.24 -17.56
N GLU A 59 2.32 -9.56 -17.73
CA GLU A 59 1.21 -10.26 -18.36
C GLU A 59 0.08 -10.61 -17.37
N LEU A 60 0.44 -11.02 -16.15
CA LEU A 60 -0.54 -11.44 -15.14
C LEU A 60 -1.26 -10.27 -14.48
N GLY A 61 -0.59 -9.12 -14.36
CA GLY A 61 -1.04 -8.05 -13.47
C GLY A 61 -1.01 -8.49 -12.00
N SER A 62 -2.02 -8.09 -11.21
CA SER A 62 -2.12 -8.44 -9.79
C SER A 62 -2.59 -9.90 -9.63
N PRO A 63 -1.87 -10.75 -8.87
CA PRO A 63 -2.27 -12.15 -8.63
C PRO A 63 -3.64 -12.30 -7.96
N ALA A 64 -4.18 -11.25 -7.34
CA ALA A 64 -5.53 -11.23 -6.78
C ALA A 64 -6.63 -11.52 -7.82
N ARG A 65 -6.32 -11.44 -9.12
CA ARG A 65 -7.23 -11.78 -10.23
C ARG A 65 -7.09 -13.22 -10.73
N GLY A 66 -6.27 -14.03 -10.08
CA GLY A 66 -5.99 -15.41 -10.45
C GLY A 66 -4.91 -15.55 -11.52
N GLY A 67 -4.62 -16.80 -11.89
CA GLY A 67 -3.56 -17.17 -12.84
C GLY A 67 -2.22 -17.49 -12.16
N LEU A 68 -1.35 -18.20 -12.89
CA LEU A 68 -0.03 -18.58 -12.41
C LEU A 68 1.00 -17.49 -12.71
N PRO A 69 1.91 -17.16 -11.77
CA PRO A 69 3.00 -16.24 -12.06
C PRO A 69 3.94 -16.80 -13.13
N ALA A 70 4.43 -15.91 -13.99
CA ALA A 70 5.50 -16.15 -14.94
C ALA A 70 6.88 -16.14 -14.26
N THR A 71 7.03 -15.52 -13.09
CA THR A 71 8.24 -15.66 -12.28
C THR A 71 8.36 -17.10 -11.78
N VAL A 72 9.50 -17.73 -12.09
CA VAL A 72 9.77 -19.14 -11.80
C VAL A 72 10.86 -19.26 -10.74
N ALA A 73 10.63 -20.18 -9.80
CA ALA A 73 11.60 -20.67 -8.84
C ALA A 73 12.02 -22.10 -9.20
N THR A 74 13.22 -22.26 -9.72
CA THR A 74 13.78 -23.58 -10.08
C THR A 74 14.54 -24.16 -8.92
N ARG A 75 14.23 -25.41 -8.54
CA ARG A 75 14.95 -26.11 -7.48
C ARG A 75 16.36 -26.49 -7.96
N VAL A 76 17.36 -26.19 -7.15
CA VAL A 76 18.75 -26.64 -7.33
C VAL A 76 19.24 -27.43 -6.11
N ALA A 77 20.42 -28.04 -6.20
CA ALA A 77 20.94 -28.95 -5.17
C ALA A 77 21.00 -28.32 -3.77
N ASP A 78 21.35 -27.04 -3.69
CA ASP A 78 21.60 -26.29 -2.45
C ASP A 78 20.58 -25.18 -2.19
N GLY A 79 19.47 -25.11 -2.94
CA GLY A 79 18.53 -23.99 -2.81
C GLY A 79 17.60 -23.83 -4.01
N TRP A 80 17.36 -22.58 -4.36
CA TRP A 80 16.49 -22.17 -5.47
C TRP A 80 17.16 -21.13 -6.36
N ARG A 81 16.76 -21.09 -7.63
CA ARG A 81 17.09 -20.03 -8.58
C ARG A 81 15.81 -19.32 -9.00
N ILE A 82 15.74 -18.01 -8.78
CA ILE A 82 14.56 -17.20 -9.08
C ILE A 82 14.81 -16.38 -10.34
N SER A 83 13.92 -16.53 -11.33
CA SER A 83 13.97 -15.81 -12.60
C SER A 83 12.59 -15.25 -12.95
N GLY A 84 12.52 -13.96 -13.28
CA GLY A 84 11.26 -13.31 -13.64
C GLY A 84 11.31 -11.79 -13.66
N ARG A 85 10.15 -11.18 -13.85
CA ARG A 85 10.00 -9.71 -13.93
C ARG A 85 8.80 -9.26 -13.11
N LYS A 86 9.02 -8.29 -12.24
CA LYS A 86 8.03 -7.72 -11.33
C LYS A 86 7.82 -6.25 -11.63
N LEU A 87 6.56 -5.82 -11.61
CA LEU A 87 6.16 -4.44 -11.78
C LEU A 87 5.88 -3.79 -10.42
N TYR A 88 5.94 -2.46 -10.38
CA TYR A 88 5.50 -1.65 -9.24
C TYR A 88 6.18 -2.05 -7.91
N SER A 89 7.49 -2.32 -7.96
CA SER A 89 8.26 -2.78 -6.79
C SER A 89 8.58 -1.57 -5.89
N THR A 90 7.60 -1.13 -5.11
CA THR A 90 7.72 0.06 -4.25
C THR A 90 8.91 -0.03 -3.32
N GLY A 91 9.76 0.99 -3.35
CA GLY A 91 10.96 1.11 -2.54
C GLY A 91 12.16 0.31 -3.05
N ILE A 92 12.08 -0.33 -4.23
CA ILE A 92 13.09 -1.32 -4.68
C ILE A 92 14.56 -0.88 -4.52
N PRO A 93 14.97 0.38 -4.78
CA PRO A 93 16.38 0.76 -4.60
C PRO A 93 16.90 0.60 -3.17
N ALA A 94 16.01 0.65 -2.16
CA ALA A 94 16.35 0.62 -0.75
C ALA A 94 15.95 -0.69 -0.04
N LEU A 95 15.33 -1.65 -0.75
CA LEU A 95 14.88 -2.90 -0.12
C LEU A 95 16.07 -3.81 0.21
N ARG A 96 16.12 -4.25 1.46
CA ARG A 96 17.02 -5.32 1.93
C ARG A 96 16.43 -6.70 1.62
N TRP A 97 15.11 -6.82 1.64
CA TRP A 97 14.40 -8.07 1.42
C TRP A 97 13.24 -7.90 0.44
N LEU A 98 13.10 -8.87 -0.46
CA LEU A 98 12.03 -8.96 -1.45
C LEU A 98 11.22 -10.22 -1.17
N ALA A 99 9.95 -10.07 -0.77
CA ALA A 99 9.02 -11.18 -0.68
C ALA A 99 8.42 -11.42 -2.08
N VAL A 100 9.08 -12.25 -2.88
CA VAL A 100 8.76 -12.47 -4.30
C VAL A 100 7.69 -13.55 -4.44
N TRP A 101 6.55 -13.20 -5.04
CA TRP A 101 5.53 -14.18 -5.42
C TRP A 101 5.96 -14.93 -6.68
N ALA A 102 6.08 -16.25 -6.64
CA ALA A 102 6.52 -17.04 -7.79
C ALA A 102 5.88 -18.43 -7.79
N ARG A 103 6.08 -19.18 -8.88
CA ARG A 103 5.74 -20.59 -8.97
C ARG A 103 6.99 -21.45 -9.07
N THR A 104 6.91 -22.70 -8.64
CA THR A 104 7.93 -23.71 -8.94
C THR A 104 7.83 -24.20 -10.38
N ASP A 105 8.89 -24.85 -10.86
CA ASP A 105 9.00 -25.44 -12.20
C ASP A 105 8.70 -26.95 -12.24
N GLU A 106 8.31 -27.53 -11.11
CA GLU A 106 7.92 -28.93 -11.04
C GLU A 106 6.58 -29.18 -11.80
N PRO A 107 6.31 -30.43 -12.26
CA PRO A 107 5.12 -30.71 -13.07
C PRO A 107 3.79 -30.32 -12.42
N GLN A 108 3.72 -30.37 -11.10
CA GLN A 108 2.61 -29.84 -10.31
C GLN A 108 3.10 -28.60 -9.57
N PRO A 109 2.99 -27.40 -10.18
CA PRO A 109 3.62 -26.21 -9.63
C PRO A 109 2.98 -25.85 -8.29
N ARG A 110 3.83 -25.58 -7.30
CA ARG A 110 3.48 -24.82 -6.11
C ARG A 110 3.65 -23.34 -6.39
N VAL A 111 2.88 -22.52 -5.71
CA VAL A 111 2.91 -21.07 -5.80
C VAL A 111 3.07 -20.52 -4.39
N GLY A 112 3.76 -19.41 -4.25
CA GLY A 112 3.93 -18.78 -2.95
C GLY A 112 5.01 -17.73 -2.91
N VAL A 113 5.51 -17.49 -1.70
CA VAL A 113 6.48 -16.46 -1.38
C VAL A 113 7.88 -17.05 -1.26
N PHE A 114 8.82 -16.42 -1.97
CA PHE A 114 10.24 -16.66 -1.87
C PHE A 114 10.91 -15.38 -1.36
N LEU A 115 11.66 -15.47 -0.26
CA LEU A 115 12.41 -14.35 0.28
C LEU A 115 13.73 -14.22 -0.48
N VAL A 116 13.92 -13.11 -1.18
CA VAL A 116 15.12 -12.82 -1.95
C VAL A 116 15.83 -11.63 -1.32
N PRO A 117 17.14 -11.68 -1.03
CA PRO A 117 17.89 -10.48 -0.68
C PRO A 117 17.72 -9.39 -1.75
N GLY A 118 17.53 -8.16 -1.33
CA GLY A 118 17.28 -7.03 -2.24
C GLY A 118 18.55 -6.30 -2.68
N PRO A 119 18.42 -5.23 -3.48
CA PRO A 119 19.55 -4.42 -3.93
C PRO A 119 20.40 -3.87 -2.78
N ALA A 120 19.78 -3.47 -1.65
CA ALA A 120 20.50 -2.99 -0.47
C ALA A 120 21.31 -4.10 0.23
N ALA A 121 21.10 -5.37 -0.14
CA ALA A 121 21.92 -6.49 0.28
C ALA A 121 23.13 -6.77 -0.61
N GLY A 122 23.27 -6.07 -1.74
CA GLY A 122 24.35 -6.28 -2.69
C GLY A 122 24.28 -7.61 -3.45
N ILE A 123 23.11 -8.24 -3.52
CA ILE A 123 22.98 -9.51 -4.24
C ILE A 123 23.12 -9.32 -5.75
N ALA A 124 23.80 -10.25 -6.41
CA ALA A 124 23.86 -10.30 -7.87
C ALA A 124 22.55 -10.84 -8.48
N GLY A 125 22.27 -10.48 -9.72
CA GLY A 125 21.10 -10.99 -10.48
C GLY A 125 19.79 -10.23 -10.21
N VAL A 126 19.78 -9.22 -9.35
CA VAL A 126 18.65 -8.28 -9.20
C VAL A 126 18.96 -7.00 -9.98
N ARG A 127 18.18 -6.70 -11.01
CA ARG A 127 18.33 -5.49 -11.83
C ARG A 127 17.08 -4.62 -11.72
N ILE A 128 17.28 -3.36 -11.36
CA ILE A 128 16.23 -2.34 -11.34
C ILE A 128 16.13 -1.73 -12.74
N VAL A 129 14.91 -1.62 -13.28
CA VAL A 129 14.64 -0.85 -14.49
C VAL A 129 14.03 0.48 -14.06
N GLU A 130 14.80 1.56 -14.16
CA GLU A 130 14.40 2.88 -13.67
C GLU A 130 13.33 3.56 -14.55
N ASN A 131 12.10 3.06 -14.51
CA ASN A 131 11.00 3.51 -15.36
C ASN A 131 9.77 4.04 -14.59
N TRP A 132 9.94 4.38 -13.32
CA TRP A 132 8.85 4.91 -12.49
C TRP A 132 8.60 6.38 -12.83
N ASN A 133 7.85 6.62 -13.91
CA ASN A 133 7.41 7.95 -14.33
C ASN A 133 5.92 8.15 -14.04
N HIS A 134 5.58 8.22 -12.76
CA HIS A 134 4.20 8.26 -12.28
C HIS A 134 3.71 9.68 -11.95
N LEU A 135 2.39 9.87 -11.89
CA LEU A 135 1.74 11.14 -11.54
C LEU A 135 2.11 11.60 -10.13
N GLY A 136 1.77 10.78 -9.13
CA GLY A 136 2.12 10.97 -7.72
C GLY A 136 3.00 9.85 -7.19
N LEU A 137 3.41 9.97 -5.92
CA LEU A 137 4.29 9.04 -5.21
C LEU A 137 5.63 8.85 -5.93
N ARG A 138 6.14 9.90 -6.56
CA ARG A 138 7.31 9.80 -7.46
C ARG A 138 8.56 9.31 -6.74
N ALA A 139 8.75 9.70 -5.48
CA ALA A 139 9.89 9.26 -4.66
C ALA A 139 9.76 7.82 -4.13
N SER A 140 8.63 7.12 -4.37
CA SER A 140 8.47 5.74 -3.91
C SER A 140 9.36 4.77 -4.69
N GLY A 141 9.89 5.20 -5.84
CA GLY A 141 10.79 4.40 -6.67
C GLY A 141 10.18 3.05 -7.02
N SER A 142 8.89 3.00 -7.35
CA SER A 142 8.14 1.76 -7.64
C SER A 142 8.48 1.19 -9.02
N HIS A 143 9.78 1.10 -9.29
CA HIS A 143 10.37 0.62 -10.52
C HIS A 143 10.04 -0.85 -10.78
N GLU A 144 10.33 -1.29 -11.99
CA GLU A 144 10.34 -2.71 -12.28
C GLU A 144 11.61 -3.38 -11.75
N THR A 145 11.45 -4.64 -11.37
CA THR A 145 12.54 -5.50 -10.90
C THR A 145 12.67 -6.69 -11.83
N VAL A 146 13.87 -6.92 -12.35
CA VAL A 146 14.22 -8.13 -13.09
C VAL A 146 15.07 -9.02 -12.19
N LEU A 147 14.65 -10.26 -12.04
CA LEU A 147 15.35 -11.33 -11.34
C LEU A 147 15.95 -12.25 -12.40
N ASP A 148 17.26 -12.36 -12.42
CA ASP A 148 18.01 -13.21 -13.35
C ASP A 148 18.81 -14.25 -12.56
N ASN A 149 18.25 -15.46 -12.46
CA ASN A 149 18.87 -16.62 -11.83
C ASN A 149 19.41 -16.35 -10.41
N VAL A 150 18.66 -15.55 -9.63
CA VAL A 150 19.05 -15.18 -8.27
C VAL A 150 19.00 -16.41 -7.38
N TRP A 151 20.13 -16.76 -6.78
CA TRP A 151 20.19 -17.87 -5.83
C TRP A 151 19.65 -17.47 -4.47
N ILE A 152 18.85 -18.33 -3.86
CA ILE A 152 18.43 -18.24 -2.47
C ILE A 152 18.55 -19.61 -1.80
N PRO A 153 18.83 -19.66 -0.48
CA PRO A 153 18.91 -20.93 0.25
C PRO A 153 17.54 -21.62 0.36
N PRO A 154 17.48 -22.92 0.72
CA PRO A 154 16.25 -23.71 0.67
C PRO A 154 15.14 -23.18 1.58
N ASP A 155 15.51 -22.64 2.75
CA ASP A 155 14.61 -22.10 3.77
C ASP A 155 13.99 -20.74 3.39
N HIS A 156 14.48 -20.11 2.32
CA HIS A 156 13.92 -18.87 1.80
C HIS A 156 12.72 -19.10 0.85
N ALA A 157 12.35 -20.34 0.56
CA ALA A 157 11.00 -20.66 0.06
C ALA A 157 10.02 -20.67 1.25
N VAL A 158 9.70 -19.47 1.75
CA VAL A 158 9.12 -19.24 3.08
C VAL A 158 7.66 -19.63 3.22
N ASP A 159 6.90 -19.66 2.13
CA ASP A 159 5.52 -20.17 2.11
C ASP A 159 5.13 -20.56 0.69
N ILE A 160 5.25 -21.85 0.35
CA ILE A 160 4.90 -22.38 -0.98
C ILE A 160 3.91 -23.54 -0.87
N ARG A 161 2.82 -23.47 -1.64
CA ARG A 161 1.70 -24.42 -1.54
C ARG A 161 1.08 -24.67 -2.91
N PRO A 162 0.28 -25.73 -3.10
CA PRO A 162 -0.51 -25.89 -4.32
C PRO A 162 -1.41 -24.65 -4.56
N PRO A 163 -1.65 -24.22 -5.81
CA PRO A 163 -2.49 -23.06 -6.12
C PRO A 163 -3.88 -23.09 -5.47
N SER A 164 -4.47 -24.28 -5.34
CA SER A 164 -5.78 -24.47 -4.71
C SER A 164 -5.82 -24.07 -3.24
N ALA A 165 -4.70 -24.14 -2.52
CA ALA A 165 -4.61 -23.76 -1.10
C ALA A 165 -4.68 -22.23 -0.89
N TRP A 166 -4.44 -21.44 -1.94
CA TRP A 166 -4.57 -19.98 -1.91
C TRP A 166 -5.97 -19.49 -2.28
N ALA A 167 -6.82 -20.37 -2.81
CA ALA A 167 -8.20 -20.04 -3.12
C ALA A 167 -9.06 -20.08 -1.84
N PRO A 168 -10.15 -19.29 -1.74
CA PRO A 168 -11.00 -19.28 -0.54
C PRO A 168 -11.49 -20.66 -0.11
N ALA A 169 -11.77 -21.56 -1.05
CA ALA A 169 -12.24 -22.91 -0.77
C ALA A 169 -11.15 -23.86 -0.23
N GLY A 170 -9.87 -23.54 -0.44
CA GLY A 170 -8.73 -24.33 0.05
C GLY A 170 -7.96 -23.67 1.19
N ALA A 171 -8.36 -22.46 1.61
CA ALA A 171 -7.75 -21.71 2.69
C ALA A 171 -8.15 -22.30 4.06
N SER A 172 -7.19 -22.45 4.96
CA SER A 172 -7.47 -22.82 6.35
C SER A 172 -8.12 -21.65 7.11
N GLN A 173 -8.70 -21.90 8.29
CA GLN A 173 -9.21 -20.82 9.13
C GLN A 173 -8.11 -19.80 9.49
N ALA A 174 -6.88 -20.28 9.75
CA ALA A 174 -5.73 -19.43 10.00
C ALA A 174 -5.40 -18.52 8.79
N ASP A 175 -5.50 -19.04 7.57
CA ASP A 175 -5.30 -18.24 6.34
C ASP A 175 -6.38 -17.17 6.17
N ILE A 176 -7.64 -17.50 6.50
CA ILE A 176 -8.77 -16.57 6.45
C ILE A 176 -8.55 -15.44 7.47
N ASP A 177 -8.18 -15.78 8.71
CA ASP A 177 -7.92 -14.83 9.78
C ASP A 177 -6.69 -13.96 9.48
N ALA A 178 -5.64 -14.55 8.90
CA ALA A 178 -4.46 -13.83 8.44
C ALA A 178 -4.77 -12.85 7.31
N ASN A 179 -5.60 -13.25 6.35
CA ASN A 179 -6.06 -12.35 5.30
C ASN A 179 -6.92 -11.21 5.86
N ALA A 180 -7.84 -11.48 6.79
CA ALA A 180 -8.66 -10.44 7.43
C ALA A 180 -7.79 -9.41 8.18
N ASP A 181 -6.86 -9.86 9.02
CA ASP A 181 -5.92 -9.00 9.75
C ASP A 181 -5.05 -8.17 8.77
N GLN A 182 -4.52 -8.80 7.72
CA GLN A 182 -3.70 -8.12 6.72
C GLN A 182 -4.48 -7.06 5.94
N GLN A 183 -5.72 -7.35 5.54
CA GLN A 183 -6.57 -6.38 4.84
C GLN A 183 -6.93 -5.21 5.75
N ALA A 184 -7.28 -5.48 7.01
CA ALA A 184 -7.59 -4.45 7.99
C ALA A 184 -6.40 -3.49 8.19
N TRP A 185 -5.21 -4.02 8.48
CA TRP A 185 -4.01 -3.20 8.65
C TRP A 185 -3.57 -2.49 7.38
N MET A 186 -3.70 -3.11 6.22
CA MET A 186 -3.42 -2.47 4.93
C MET A 186 -4.25 -1.20 4.77
N ILE A 187 -5.53 -1.26 5.15
CA ILE A 187 -6.47 -0.17 4.96
C ILE A 187 -6.32 0.90 6.05
N VAL A 188 -6.06 0.50 7.29
CA VAL A 188 -5.70 1.45 8.35
C VAL A 188 -4.44 2.25 7.98
N LEU A 189 -3.37 1.57 7.54
CA LEU A 189 -2.10 2.25 7.25
C LEU A 189 -2.17 3.10 5.96
N LEU A 190 -2.70 2.56 4.86
CA LEU A 190 -2.87 3.33 3.62
C LEU A 190 -3.92 4.43 3.78
N GLY A 191 -5.03 4.14 4.45
CA GLY A 191 -6.07 5.13 4.76
C GLY A 191 -5.51 6.28 5.59
N SER A 192 -4.72 5.99 6.63
CA SER A 192 -4.03 7.01 7.43
C SER A 192 -3.02 7.83 6.63
N LEU A 193 -2.32 7.23 5.66
CA LEU A 193 -1.42 7.94 4.76
C LEU A 193 -2.17 8.98 3.94
N TYR A 194 -3.26 8.57 3.29
CA TYR A 194 -4.04 9.47 2.42
C TYR A 194 -4.87 10.49 3.20
N ASP A 195 -5.37 10.13 4.38
CA ASP A 195 -6.02 11.06 5.29
C ASP A 195 -5.04 12.14 5.78
N ALA A 196 -3.79 11.79 6.07
CA ALA A 196 -2.76 12.75 6.47
C ALA A 196 -2.45 13.76 5.35
N LEU A 197 -2.40 13.32 4.08
CA LEU A 197 -2.29 14.23 2.94
C LEU A 197 -3.46 15.21 2.87
N ALA A 198 -4.68 14.72 3.05
CA ALA A 198 -5.87 15.54 3.04
C ALA A 198 -5.90 16.54 4.20
N ARG A 199 -5.41 16.15 5.39
CA ARG A 199 -5.23 17.05 6.54
C ARG A 199 -4.18 18.13 6.27
N ALA A 200 -3.05 17.77 5.65
CA ALA A 200 -2.02 18.74 5.28
C ALA A 200 -2.57 19.77 4.27
N ALA A 201 -3.34 19.31 3.28
CA ALA A 201 -4.02 20.18 2.34
C ALA A 201 -5.06 21.09 3.02
N ALA A 202 -5.85 20.54 3.96
CA ALA A 202 -6.85 21.27 4.74
C ALA A 202 -6.22 22.37 5.63
N ALA A 203 -5.09 22.07 6.27
CA ALA A 203 -4.34 23.05 7.05
C ALA A 203 -3.86 24.21 6.16
N TRP A 204 -3.21 23.87 5.03
CA TRP A 204 -2.69 24.86 4.09
C TRP A 204 -3.80 25.78 3.54
N ILE A 205 -4.93 25.21 3.08
CA ILE A 205 -6.01 26.04 2.54
C ILE A 205 -6.64 26.91 3.63
N GLY A 206 -6.74 26.40 4.86
CA GLY A 206 -7.21 27.15 6.01
C GLY A 206 -6.37 28.40 6.27
N ASP A 207 -5.04 28.28 6.26
CA ASP A 207 -4.13 29.43 6.40
C ASP A 207 -4.29 30.40 5.23
N PHE A 208 -4.27 29.87 3.99
CA PHE A 208 -4.40 30.69 2.78
C PHE A 208 -5.66 31.55 2.77
N VAL A 209 -6.83 31.00 3.13
CA VAL A 209 -8.08 31.76 3.10
C VAL A 209 -8.19 32.76 4.25
N ARG A 210 -7.49 32.54 5.38
CA ARG A 210 -7.42 33.50 6.49
C ARG A 210 -6.53 34.69 6.19
N GLU A 211 -5.48 34.50 5.39
CA GLU A 211 -4.51 35.55 5.08
C GLU A 211 -4.85 36.30 3.77
N ARG A 212 -5.35 35.59 2.76
CA ARG A 212 -5.59 36.18 1.44
C ARG A 212 -6.79 37.13 1.47
N ALA A 213 -6.53 38.42 1.32
CA ALA A 213 -7.55 39.46 1.13
C ALA A 213 -7.44 40.07 -0.28
N PRO A 214 -8.31 39.71 -1.23
CA PRO A 214 -8.39 40.42 -2.51
C PRO A 214 -8.79 41.89 -2.31
N GLY A 215 -8.16 42.81 -3.03
CA GLY A 215 -8.41 44.25 -2.88
C GLY A 215 -9.87 44.66 -3.15
N SER A 216 -10.56 43.95 -4.05
CA SER A 216 -11.99 44.17 -4.32
C SER A 216 -12.92 43.68 -3.22
N LEU A 217 -12.46 42.77 -2.36
CA LEU A 217 -13.24 42.23 -1.25
C LEU A 217 -13.03 43.04 0.03
N GLY A 218 -11.82 43.57 0.25
CA GLY A 218 -11.47 44.35 1.45
C GLY A 218 -11.40 43.54 2.75
N ALA A 219 -11.55 42.22 2.69
CA ALA A 219 -11.47 41.30 3.81
C ALA A 219 -10.87 39.95 3.38
N PRO A 220 -10.41 39.10 4.32
CA PRO A 220 -9.94 37.76 4.01
C PRO A 220 -11.01 36.90 3.31
N LEU A 221 -10.57 35.97 2.45
CA LEU A 221 -11.44 34.98 1.80
C LEU A 221 -12.27 34.18 2.81
N ALA A 222 -11.75 33.94 4.02
CA ALA A 222 -12.46 33.24 5.10
C ALA A 222 -13.77 33.90 5.55
N THR A 223 -14.00 35.18 5.21
CA THR A 223 -15.26 35.88 5.50
C THR A 223 -16.40 35.50 4.55
N LEU A 224 -16.09 34.87 3.41
CA LEU A 224 -17.09 34.49 2.42
C LEU A 224 -17.84 33.21 2.84
N PRO A 225 -19.19 33.19 2.84
CA PRO A 225 -19.97 32.00 3.20
C PRO A 225 -19.60 30.75 2.39
N ARG A 226 -19.38 30.90 1.08
CA ARG A 226 -18.95 29.78 0.21
C ARG A 226 -17.62 29.14 0.63
N VAL A 227 -16.71 29.93 1.22
CA VAL A 227 -15.42 29.43 1.71
C VAL A 227 -15.64 28.70 3.03
N GLN A 228 -16.46 29.24 3.92
CA GLN A 228 -16.81 28.61 5.19
C GLN A 228 -17.51 27.26 4.98
N GLU A 229 -18.44 27.19 4.02
CA GLU A 229 -19.12 25.95 3.63
C GLU A 229 -18.11 24.89 3.15
N ALA A 230 -17.19 25.26 2.26
CA ALA A 230 -16.17 24.33 1.76
C ALA A 230 -15.20 23.85 2.84
N ILE A 231 -14.77 24.74 3.75
CA ILE A 231 -13.95 24.35 4.90
C ILE A 231 -14.74 23.43 5.85
N GLY A 232 -16.05 23.67 6.01
CA GLY A 232 -16.95 22.80 6.75
C GLY A 232 -17.10 21.40 6.11
N GLU A 233 -17.23 21.32 4.78
CA GLU A 233 -17.25 20.06 4.04
C GLU A 233 -15.95 19.28 4.23
N ILE A 234 -14.79 19.94 4.08
CA ILE A 234 -13.47 19.33 4.37
C ILE A 234 -13.42 18.80 5.80
N ALA A 235 -13.87 19.58 6.79
CA ALA A 235 -13.86 19.15 8.19
C ALA A 235 -14.74 17.91 8.43
N ALA A 236 -15.92 17.85 7.80
CA ALA A 236 -16.82 16.69 7.90
C ALA A 236 -16.21 15.42 7.29
N LEU A 237 -15.58 15.53 6.12
CA LEU A 237 -14.90 14.42 5.43
C LEU A 237 -13.74 13.87 6.29
N LEU A 238 -12.89 14.75 6.81
CA LEU A 238 -11.74 14.36 7.64
C LEU A 238 -12.15 13.83 9.01
N ARG A 239 -13.27 14.31 9.57
CA ARG A 239 -13.82 13.76 10.82
C ARG A 239 -14.38 12.36 10.60
N THR A 240 -15.05 12.13 9.47
CA THR A 240 -15.54 10.80 9.08
C THR A 240 -14.37 9.83 8.96
N ASN A 241 -13.30 10.22 8.24
CA ASN A 241 -12.11 9.39 8.11
C ASN A 241 -11.48 9.05 9.46
N GLN A 242 -11.36 10.04 10.35
CA GLN A 242 -10.79 9.82 11.68
C GLN A 242 -11.56 8.74 12.44
N VAL A 243 -12.88 8.87 12.53
CA VAL A 243 -13.72 7.91 13.27
C VAL A 243 -13.58 6.50 12.69
N LEU A 244 -13.60 6.38 11.36
CA LEU A 244 -13.50 5.09 10.67
C LEU A 244 -12.12 4.43 10.86
N LEU A 245 -11.04 5.21 10.76
CA LEU A 245 -9.68 4.71 10.91
C LEU A 245 -9.36 4.35 12.36
N ASP A 246 -9.79 5.19 13.32
CA ASP A 246 -9.58 4.97 14.75
C ASP A 246 -10.34 3.71 15.22
N ASP A 247 -11.60 3.53 14.79
CA ASP A 247 -12.39 2.31 15.07
C ASP A 247 -11.75 1.06 14.47
N ALA A 248 -11.39 1.12 13.17
CA ALA A 248 -10.78 -0.03 12.50
C ALA A 248 -9.45 -0.44 13.14
N ALA A 249 -8.61 0.54 13.52
CA ALA A 249 -7.36 0.27 14.23
C ALA A 249 -7.63 -0.38 15.60
N ALA A 250 -8.47 0.25 16.44
CA ALA A 250 -8.78 -0.24 17.78
C ALA A 250 -9.39 -1.65 17.78
N ARG A 251 -10.31 -1.93 16.86
CA ARG A 251 -10.91 -3.25 16.70
C ARG A 251 -9.89 -4.30 16.25
N THR A 252 -9.02 -3.95 15.32
CA THR A 252 -7.99 -4.87 14.82
C THR A 252 -6.97 -5.19 15.92
N ASP A 253 -6.54 -4.20 16.70
CA ASP A 253 -5.69 -4.40 17.88
C ASP A 253 -6.35 -5.29 18.94
N ALA A 254 -7.66 -5.17 19.13
CA ALA A 254 -8.44 -6.00 20.04
C ALA A 254 -8.70 -7.44 19.52
N GLY A 255 -8.15 -7.82 18.37
CA GLY A 255 -8.37 -9.13 17.75
C GLY A 255 -9.73 -9.29 17.08
N ALA A 256 -10.46 -8.18 16.85
CA ALA A 256 -11.78 -8.12 16.23
C ALA A 256 -11.73 -7.37 14.88
N ALA A 257 -10.72 -7.68 14.07
CA ALA A 257 -10.47 -7.06 12.77
C ALA A 257 -11.75 -7.05 11.90
N PRO A 258 -12.02 -5.95 11.17
CA PRO A 258 -13.11 -5.92 10.20
C PRO A 258 -12.97 -7.03 9.16
N THR A 259 -14.10 -7.49 8.61
CA THR A 259 -14.06 -8.46 7.51
C THR A 259 -13.32 -7.88 6.31
N PRO A 260 -12.78 -8.70 5.38
CA PRO A 260 -12.18 -8.19 4.15
C PRO A 260 -13.13 -7.30 3.32
N ALA A 261 -14.44 -7.60 3.34
CA ALA A 261 -15.46 -6.79 2.65
C ALA A 261 -15.62 -5.42 3.31
N ASP A 262 -15.78 -5.37 4.64
CA ASP A 262 -15.90 -4.11 5.39
C ASP A 262 -14.63 -3.28 5.28
N SER A 263 -13.48 -3.93 5.36
CA SER A 263 -12.16 -3.35 5.09
C SER A 263 -12.18 -2.66 3.72
N GLY A 264 -12.64 -3.33 2.66
CA GLY A 264 -12.79 -2.74 1.34
C GLY A 264 -13.66 -1.47 1.33
N LEU A 265 -14.82 -1.50 1.99
CA LEU A 265 -15.73 -0.35 2.09
C LEU A 265 -15.13 0.82 2.87
N LEU A 266 -14.37 0.54 3.93
CA LEU A 266 -13.59 1.52 4.68
C LEU A 266 -12.58 2.20 3.76
N LYS A 267 -11.80 1.43 2.99
CA LYS A 267 -10.84 1.98 2.00
C LYS A 267 -11.53 2.86 0.96
N TYR A 268 -12.63 2.39 0.39
CA TYR A 268 -13.43 3.16 -0.57
C TYR A 268 -13.83 4.52 -0.02
N THR A 269 -14.36 4.52 1.21
CA THR A 269 -14.86 5.73 1.88
C THR A 269 -13.72 6.69 2.25
N VAL A 270 -12.70 6.19 2.95
CA VAL A 270 -11.59 7.01 3.46
C VAL A 270 -10.82 7.67 2.31
N THR A 271 -10.50 6.90 1.27
CA THR A 271 -9.74 7.41 0.12
C THR A 271 -10.58 8.37 -0.73
N GLY A 272 -11.89 8.10 -0.90
CA GLY A 272 -12.80 9.01 -1.57
C GLY A 272 -12.90 10.37 -0.86
N ASN A 273 -13.08 10.35 0.45
CA ASN A 273 -13.12 11.55 1.29
C ASN A 273 -11.80 12.34 1.23
N ALA A 274 -10.66 11.65 1.29
CA ALA A 274 -9.35 12.28 1.20
C ALA A 274 -9.16 12.99 -0.15
N VAL A 275 -9.51 12.34 -1.27
CA VAL A 275 -9.47 12.95 -2.60
C VAL A 275 -10.36 14.18 -2.66
N ARG A 276 -11.61 14.08 -2.21
CA ARG A 276 -12.58 15.18 -2.23
C ARG A 276 -12.10 16.39 -1.40
N ALA A 277 -11.53 16.14 -0.23
CA ALA A 277 -10.99 17.20 0.62
C ALA A 277 -9.85 17.98 -0.06
N VAL A 278 -8.94 17.29 -0.76
CA VAL A 278 -7.85 17.93 -1.50
C VAL A 278 -8.37 18.67 -2.74
N GLU A 279 -9.36 18.12 -3.44
CA GLU A 279 -10.02 18.79 -4.58
C GLU A 279 -10.69 20.11 -4.16
N LEU A 280 -11.38 20.13 -3.02
CA LEU A 280 -11.94 21.35 -2.43
C LEU A 280 -10.85 22.36 -2.10
N ALA A 281 -9.75 21.91 -1.46
CA ALA A 281 -8.62 22.79 -1.16
C ALA A 281 -8.05 23.45 -2.42
N LEU A 282 -7.89 22.68 -3.50
CA LEU A 282 -7.46 23.20 -4.80
C LEU A 282 -8.45 24.21 -5.38
N GLN A 283 -9.74 23.85 -5.42
CA GLN A 283 -10.80 24.69 -5.98
C GLN A 283 -10.81 26.09 -5.34
N PHE A 284 -10.64 26.16 -4.02
CA PHE A 284 -10.68 27.42 -3.28
C PHE A 284 -9.34 28.18 -3.22
N SER A 285 -8.22 27.51 -3.54
CA SER A 285 -6.92 28.17 -3.73
C SER A 285 -6.75 28.84 -5.10
N GLY A 286 -7.52 28.39 -6.11
CA GLY A 286 -7.39 28.78 -7.51
C GLY A 286 -6.02 28.39 -8.10
N ASN A 287 -5.45 29.24 -8.97
CA ASN A 287 -4.18 28.97 -9.63
C ASN A 287 -2.99 28.77 -8.66
N HIS A 288 -3.08 29.24 -7.41
CA HIS A 288 -2.01 29.05 -6.43
C HIS A 288 -1.79 27.58 -6.10
N GLY A 289 -2.85 26.80 -5.91
CA GLY A 289 -2.75 25.38 -5.55
C GLY A 289 -2.32 24.48 -6.70
N LEU A 290 -2.45 24.94 -7.95
CA LEU A 290 -2.00 24.20 -9.14
C LEU A 290 -0.52 24.45 -9.48
N SER A 291 0.13 25.40 -8.83
CA SER A 291 1.55 25.67 -9.02
C SER A 291 2.41 24.56 -8.40
N ARG A 292 3.45 24.13 -9.11
CA ARG A 292 4.46 23.18 -8.57
C ARG A 292 5.26 23.76 -7.39
N ASN A 293 5.21 25.07 -7.19
CA ASN A 293 5.80 25.72 -6.02
C ASN A 293 4.89 25.65 -4.78
N ASN A 294 3.70 25.08 -4.91
CA ASN A 294 2.73 24.93 -3.82
C ASN A 294 2.60 23.45 -3.42
N PRO A 295 2.62 23.12 -2.11
CA PRO A 295 2.46 21.74 -1.66
C PRO A 295 1.13 21.09 -2.04
N LEU A 296 0.04 21.86 -2.24
CA LEU A 296 -1.26 21.31 -2.67
C LEU A 296 -1.17 20.55 -3.98
N GLU A 297 -0.35 20.99 -4.93
CA GLU A 297 -0.17 20.31 -6.21
C GLU A 297 0.37 18.89 -5.99
N ARG A 298 1.36 18.75 -5.10
CA ARG A 298 1.92 17.45 -4.72
C ARG A 298 0.90 16.60 -3.98
N HIS A 299 0.21 17.17 -2.98
CA HIS A 299 -0.82 16.45 -2.24
C HIS A 299 -1.93 15.92 -3.16
N TYR A 300 -2.31 16.69 -4.18
CA TYR A 300 -3.30 16.27 -5.16
C TYR A 300 -2.82 15.11 -6.03
N ARG A 301 -1.63 15.21 -6.62
CA ARG A 301 -1.06 14.10 -7.41
C ARG A 301 -0.90 12.83 -6.58
N ASP A 302 -0.46 12.96 -5.33
CA ASP A 302 -0.22 11.82 -4.44
C ASP A 302 -1.54 11.21 -3.95
N VAL A 303 -2.54 12.00 -3.54
CA VAL A 303 -3.81 11.46 -3.04
C VAL A 303 -4.58 10.68 -4.11
N LEU A 304 -4.46 11.05 -5.38
CA LEU A 304 -5.07 10.31 -6.51
C LEU A 304 -4.52 8.88 -6.64
N CYS A 305 -3.29 8.62 -6.17
CA CYS A 305 -2.69 7.29 -6.20
C CYS A 305 -3.38 6.31 -5.23
N SER A 306 -4.20 6.79 -4.30
CA SER A 306 -5.01 5.94 -3.42
C SER A 306 -5.92 4.96 -4.18
N ARG A 307 -6.33 5.32 -5.40
CA ARG A 307 -7.26 4.55 -6.23
C ARG A 307 -6.66 3.25 -6.77
N ILE A 308 -5.35 3.19 -6.98
CA ILE A 308 -4.69 2.03 -7.64
C ILE A 308 -4.34 0.91 -6.67
N HIS A 309 -4.34 1.17 -5.36
CA HIS A 309 -4.11 0.12 -4.37
C HIS A 309 -5.23 -0.92 -4.43
N THR A 310 -4.83 -2.19 -4.51
CA THR A 310 -5.74 -3.34 -4.50
C THR A 310 -6.37 -3.48 -3.11
N PRO A 311 -7.66 -3.84 -3.01
CA PRO A 311 -8.61 -4.06 -4.10
C PRO A 311 -9.08 -2.75 -4.76
N GLN A 312 -9.34 -2.80 -6.07
CA GLN A 312 -9.91 -1.66 -6.81
C GLN A 312 -11.39 -1.44 -6.41
N ASN A 313 -11.88 -0.22 -6.61
CA ASN A 313 -13.21 0.19 -6.13
C ASN A 313 -14.35 -0.61 -6.75
N ASP A 314 -14.24 -0.99 -8.03
CA ASP A 314 -15.19 -1.89 -8.70
C ASP A 314 -15.29 -3.24 -7.98
N SER A 315 -14.15 -3.84 -7.65
CA SER A 315 -14.09 -5.12 -6.95
C SER A 315 -14.67 -5.04 -5.54
N ILE A 316 -14.40 -3.92 -4.83
CA ILE A 316 -14.98 -3.64 -3.51
C ILE A 316 -16.51 -3.56 -3.59
N LEU A 317 -17.03 -2.73 -4.49
CA LEU A 317 -18.46 -2.47 -4.58
C LEU A 317 -19.24 -3.67 -5.10
N VAL A 318 -18.67 -4.43 -6.04
CA VAL A 318 -19.27 -5.70 -6.49
C VAL A 318 -19.34 -6.71 -5.35
N ALA A 319 -18.25 -6.90 -4.59
CA ALA A 319 -18.25 -7.82 -3.45
C ALA A 319 -19.25 -7.41 -2.37
N ALA A 320 -19.31 -6.12 -2.03
CA ALA A 320 -20.28 -5.60 -1.07
C ALA A 320 -21.73 -5.75 -1.56
N GLY A 321 -22.01 -5.40 -2.82
CA GLY A 321 -23.34 -5.52 -3.41
C GLY A 321 -23.83 -6.98 -3.43
N ARG A 322 -22.95 -7.90 -3.82
CA ARG A 322 -23.20 -9.36 -3.77
C ARG A 322 -23.54 -9.84 -2.37
N ALA A 323 -22.77 -9.43 -1.36
CA ALA A 323 -23.04 -9.78 0.02
C ALA A 323 -24.41 -9.25 0.52
N GLN A 324 -24.76 -8.00 0.18
CA GLN A 324 -26.05 -7.41 0.56
C GLN A 324 -27.25 -8.06 -0.15
N LEU A 325 -27.04 -8.60 -1.35
CA LEU A 325 -28.07 -9.30 -2.12
C LEU A 325 -28.11 -10.82 -1.88
N GLY A 326 -27.10 -11.38 -1.20
CA GLY A 326 -26.98 -12.81 -0.93
C GLY A 326 -26.63 -13.66 -2.17
N VAL A 327 -25.83 -13.12 -3.11
CA VAL A 327 -25.49 -13.78 -4.41
C VAL A 327 -24.00 -13.86 -4.73
#